data_AF-A0A8J4CXQ4-F1
#
_entry.id   AF-A0A8J4CXQ4-F1
#
_cell.length_a   1.000
_cell.length_b   1.000
_cell.length_c   1.000
_cell.angle_alpha   90.00
_cell.angle_beta   90.00
_cell.angle_gamma   90.00
#
_symmetry.space_group_name_H-M   'P 1'
#
loop_
_entity.id
_entity.type
_entity.pdbx_description
1 polymer ?
#
loop_
_entity_poly.entity_id
_entity_poly.type
_entity_poly.pdbx_seq_one_letter_code
_entity_poly.pdbx_strand_id
1 'polypeptide(L)'
;MADVSSVRPVRAVLPAVLVELERLVGRRFSFEARAVRAGFDAECNLFAPPGRPLSATDLGGHTVLFAPSSLNEVQRQLAHYRACKRRRPDTAAAILLPSFVGKQCGKLLAGMRKVHSFPKGSVLFNGLSLDGSPKVSPGIPYTAEVWFDPPTTAAVASFPPCASALVLPIAAALAGGSLPIVTVHAAGLPINALVDTGASHDFVSEELVKRLGLTVRSTSWSHVSLADGGRQSILGQVNLRLVAGPLRLSVSPYVLPALTDAAAYILGASTLERYAACVDFG
;
A
#
# COMPACT_ATOMS: atom_id res chain seq x y z
N MET A 1 -24.75 -29.66 -3.29
CA MET A 1 -23.37 -29.43 -3.75
C MET A 1 -23.33 -28.04 -4.38
N ALA A 2 -22.55 -27.10 -3.83
CA ALA A 2 -22.42 -25.78 -4.42
C ALA A 2 -21.69 -25.90 -5.77
N ASP A 3 -22.22 -25.26 -6.81
CA ASP A 3 -21.68 -25.29 -8.16
C ASP A 3 -20.30 -24.60 -8.22
N VAL A 4 -19.24 -25.41 -8.19
CA VAL A 4 -17.84 -24.97 -8.20
C VAL A 4 -17.41 -24.50 -9.62
N SER A 5 -18.24 -24.68 -10.65
CA SER A 5 -17.87 -24.38 -12.05
C SER A 5 -17.85 -22.89 -12.43
N SER A 6 -18.23 -21.99 -11.51
CA SER A 6 -18.54 -20.59 -11.84
C SER A 6 -17.52 -19.53 -11.39
N VAL A 7 -16.34 -19.92 -10.88
CA VAL A 7 -15.37 -18.97 -10.30
C VAL A 7 -14.05 -19.00 -11.04
N ARG A 8 -13.61 -17.86 -11.59
CA ARG A 8 -12.26 -17.72 -12.15
C ARG A 8 -11.24 -17.95 -11.03
N PRO A 9 -10.11 -18.65 -11.30
CA PRO A 9 -9.14 -19.06 -10.28
C PRO A 9 -8.26 -17.88 -9.82
N VAL A 10 -8.88 -16.75 -9.52
CA VAL A 10 -8.23 -15.64 -8.88
C VAL A 10 -8.39 -15.81 -7.38
N ARG A 11 -7.29 -15.63 -6.65
CA ARG A 11 -7.25 -15.81 -5.19
C ARG A 11 -6.64 -14.57 -4.58
N ALA A 12 -7.48 -13.62 -4.23
CA ALA A 12 -7.10 -12.50 -3.36
C ALA A 12 -7.42 -12.87 -1.92
N VAL A 13 -6.58 -12.51 -0.97
CA VAL A 13 -6.82 -12.79 0.45
C VAL A 13 -8.00 -11.95 0.95
N LEU A 14 -8.86 -12.54 1.79
CA LEU A 14 -10.00 -11.84 2.37
C LEU A 14 -9.53 -10.65 3.24
N PRO A 15 -10.27 -9.53 3.28
CA PRO A 15 -9.87 -8.35 4.06
C PRO A 15 -9.75 -8.64 5.55
N ALA A 16 -10.68 -9.44 6.11
CA ALA A 16 -10.63 -9.87 7.50
C ALA A 16 -9.38 -10.70 7.82
N VAL A 17 -8.97 -11.57 6.90
CA VAL A 17 -7.74 -12.36 7.02
C VAL A 17 -6.52 -11.44 6.93
N LEU A 18 -6.54 -10.45 6.04
CA LEU A 18 -5.46 -9.48 5.91
C LEU A 18 -5.25 -8.72 7.24
N VAL A 19 -6.32 -8.17 7.82
CA VAL A 19 -6.29 -7.46 9.12
C VAL A 19 -5.75 -8.36 10.24
N GLU A 20 -6.18 -9.62 10.29
CA GLU A 20 -5.66 -10.57 11.27
C GLU A 20 -4.15 -10.79 11.10
N LEU A 21 -3.68 -10.98 9.87
CA LEU A 21 -2.27 -11.17 9.58
C LEU A 21 -1.45 -9.91 9.89
N GLU A 22 -1.95 -8.70 9.57
CA GLU A 22 -1.30 -7.44 9.91
C GLU A 22 -1.06 -7.31 11.42
N ARG A 23 -2.06 -7.69 12.23
CA ARG A 23 -1.95 -7.72 13.69
C ARG A 23 -0.89 -8.71 14.16
N LEU A 24 -0.82 -9.91 13.57
CA LEU A 24 0.13 -10.95 13.95
C LEU A 24 1.58 -10.61 13.57
N VAL A 25 1.79 -9.90 12.46
CA VAL A 25 3.13 -9.49 12.01
C VAL A 25 3.55 -8.11 12.53
N GLY A 26 2.60 -7.36 13.12
CA GLY A 26 2.84 -6.02 13.67
C GLY A 26 3.11 -4.95 12.60
N ARG A 27 2.64 -5.17 11.36
CA ARG A 27 2.89 -4.30 10.20
C ARG A 27 1.72 -4.38 9.22
N ARG A 28 1.40 -3.28 8.56
CA ARG A 28 0.40 -3.26 7.49
C ARG A 28 0.98 -3.81 6.18
N PHE A 29 0.20 -4.60 5.45
CA PHE A 29 0.58 -5.04 4.12
C PHE A 29 0.36 -3.90 3.15
N SER A 30 1.43 -3.55 2.44
CA SER A 30 1.36 -2.54 1.41
C SER A 30 1.05 -3.18 0.05
N PHE A 31 1.34 -4.46 -0.14
CA PHE A 31 1.24 -5.13 -1.44
C PHE A 31 0.77 -6.59 -1.31
N GLU A 32 -0.22 -7.00 -2.08
CA GLU A 32 -0.61 -8.40 -2.25
C GLU A 32 -0.44 -8.81 -3.73
N ALA A 33 0.40 -9.80 -4.00
CA ALA A 33 0.80 -10.12 -5.37
C ALA A 33 -0.33 -10.61 -6.28
N ARG A 34 -1.44 -11.13 -5.71
CA ARG A 34 -2.53 -11.75 -6.47
C ARG A 34 -3.80 -10.90 -6.58
N ALA A 35 -4.14 -10.10 -5.57
CA ALA A 35 -5.25 -9.15 -5.67
C ALA A 35 -5.11 -8.19 -6.86
N VAL A 36 -3.89 -7.75 -7.17
CA VAL A 36 -3.59 -6.90 -8.33
C VAL A 36 -3.93 -7.57 -9.67
N ARG A 37 -3.74 -8.89 -9.78
CA ARG A 37 -4.09 -9.63 -11.02
C ARG A 37 -5.59 -9.87 -11.18
N ALA A 38 -6.36 -9.59 -10.13
CA ALA A 38 -7.78 -9.87 -10.04
C ALA A 38 -8.68 -8.69 -10.35
N GLY A 39 -8.15 -7.46 -10.38
CA GLY A 39 -9.00 -6.27 -10.34
C GLY A 39 -9.66 -6.05 -8.98
N PHE A 40 -9.14 -6.62 -7.88
CA PHE A 40 -9.58 -6.27 -6.51
C PHE A 40 -8.91 -4.96 -6.07
N ASP A 41 -9.12 -3.92 -6.87
CA ASP A 41 -8.37 -2.68 -6.78
C ASP A 41 -8.78 -1.82 -5.56
N ALA A 42 -9.84 -2.23 -4.87
CA ALA A 42 -10.31 -1.59 -3.65
C ALA A 42 -9.62 -2.10 -2.36
N GLU A 43 -8.92 -3.23 -2.40
CA GLU A 43 -8.46 -3.95 -1.19
C GLU A 43 -6.94 -3.92 -1.00
N CYS A 44 -6.17 -3.62 -2.05
CA CYS A 44 -4.70 -3.60 -1.99
C CYS A 44 -4.13 -2.20 -2.19
N ASN A 45 -3.18 -1.81 -1.34
CA ASN A 45 -2.65 -0.44 -1.32
C ASN A 45 -1.72 -0.13 -2.50
N LEU A 46 -1.31 -1.12 -3.32
CA LEU A 46 -0.32 -0.93 -4.38
C LEU A 46 -0.59 -1.76 -5.63
N PHE A 47 -0.95 -1.08 -6.71
CA PHE A 47 -1.01 -1.63 -8.06
C PHE A 47 0.39 -1.74 -8.66
N ALA A 48 0.77 -2.94 -9.09
CA ALA A 48 1.48 -3.01 -10.37
C ALA A 48 0.41 -2.78 -11.45
N PRO A 49 0.64 -1.93 -12.47
CA PRO A 49 -0.34 -1.71 -13.51
C PRO A 49 -0.73 -3.06 -14.14
N PRO A 50 -2.02 -3.27 -14.48
CA PRO A 50 -2.49 -4.52 -15.04
C PRO A 50 -1.59 -4.97 -16.20
N GLY A 51 -1.22 -6.25 -16.18
CA GLY A 51 -0.33 -6.84 -17.18
C GLY A 51 1.17 -6.76 -16.88
N ARG A 52 1.64 -6.03 -15.85
CA ARG A 52 3.05 -6.14 -15.44
C ARG A 52 3.31 -7.39 -14.61
N PRO A 53 4.36 -8.18 -14.93
CA PRO A 53 4.74 -9.30 -14.09
C PRO A 53 5.29 -8.80 -12.75
N LEU A 54 5.08 -9.58 -11.69
CA LEU A 54 5.63 -9.28 -10.36
C LEU A 54 7.14 -9.03 -10.40
N SER A 55 7.88 -9.75 -11.24
CA SER A 55 9.33 -9.61 -11.43
C SER A 55 9.76 -8.23 -11.94
N ALA A 56 8.85 -7.47 -12.56
CA ALA A 56 9.11 -6.10 -13.00
C ALA A 56 8.71 -5.04 -11.95
N THR A 57 8.17 -5.46 -10.80
CA THR A 57 7.72 -4.57 -9.72
C THR A 57 8.79 -4.48 -8.65
N ASP A 58 9.22 -3.27 -8.29
CA ASP A 58 10.11 -3.08 -7.15
C ASP A 58 9.36 -3.30 -5.84
N LEU A 59 9.76 -4.32 -5.09
CA LEU A 59 9.19 -4.65 -3.78
C LEU A 59 9.92 -3.94 -2.63
N GLY A 60 10.96 -3.15 -2.90
CA GLY A 60 11.77 -2.50 -1.88
C GLY A 60 10.98 -1.62 -0.90
N GLY A 61 11.16 -1.86 0.39
CA GLY A 61 10.51 -1.14 1.49
C GLY A 61 9.06 -1.54 1.76
N HIS A 62 8.53 -2.52 1.03
CA HIS A 62 7.16 -3.01 1.22
C HIS A 62 7.07 -4.13 2.24
N THR A 63 5.88 -4.26 2.83
CA THR A 63 5.46 -5.48 3.52
C THR A 63 4.52 -6.20 2.57
N VAL A 64 4.98 -7.32 2.00
CA VAL A 64 4.33 -8.01 0.89
C VAL A 64 3.61 -9.28 1.36
N LEU A 65 2.38 -9.52 0.92
CA LEU A 65 1.70 -10.80 1.08
C LEU A 65 1.75 -11.61 -0.23
N PHE A 66 2.28 -12.82 -0.14
CA PHE A 66 2.30 -13.81 -1.21
C PHE A 66 1.34 -14.96 -0.90
N ALA A 67 0.52 -15.34 -1.88
CA ALA A 67 -0.35 -16.52 -1.81
C ALA A 67 -0.19 -17.41 -3.07
N PRO A 68 1.01 -17.96 -3.31
CA PRO A 68 1.30 -18.70 -4.53
C PRO A 68 0.51 -20.02 -4.58
N SER A 69 0.16 -20.48 -5.78
CA SER A 69 -0.60 -21.72 -5.97
C SER A 69 0.27 -22.91 -6.38
N SER A 70 1.57 -22.73 -6.59
CA SER A 70 2.50 -23.80 -6.95
C SER A 70 3.91 -23.57 -6.41
N LEU A 71 4.70 -24.63 -6.29
CA LEU A 71 6.10 -24.58 -5.85
C LEU A 71 6.96 -23.68 -6.76
N ASN A 72 6.76 -23.74 -8.07
CA ASN A 72 7.47 -22.90 -9.03
C ASN A 72 7.14 -21.40 -8.83
N GLU A 73 5.91 -21.08 -8.44
CA GLU A 73 5.53 -19.72 -8.11
C GLU A 73 6.19 -19.27 -6.79
N VAL A 74 6.20 -20.11 -5.75
CA VAL A 74 6.92 -19.84 -4.49
C VAL A 74 8.38 -19.50 -4.77
N GLN A 75 9.07 -20.33 -5.55
CA GLN A 75 10.47 -20.13 -5.91
C GLN A 75 10.71 -18.79 -6.61
N ARG A 76 9.94 -18.48 -7.66
CA ARG A 76 10.10 -17.23 -8.43
C ARG A 76 9.80 -16.00 -7.58
N GLN A 77 8.71 -16.02 -6.80
CA GLN A 77 8.30 -14.88 -5.96
C GLN A 77 9.32 -14.62 -4.85
N LEU A 78 9.78 -15.68 -4.15
CA LEU A 78 10.79 -15.54 -3.10
C LEU A 78 12.16 -15.11 -3.64
N ALA A 79 12.56 -15.59 -4.82
CA ALA A 79 13.80 -15.14 -5.46
C ALA A 79 13.77 -13.64 -5.76
N HIS A 80 12.68 -13.15 -6.36
CA HIS A 80 12.48 -11.72 -6.65
C HIS A 80 12.41 -10.87 -5.38
N TYR A 81 11.62 -11.31 -4.39
CA TYR A 81 11.52 -10.68 -3.08
C TYR A 81 12.89 -10.53 -2.43
N ARG A 82 13.69 -11.59 -2.37
CA ARG A 82 15.04 -11.57 -1.79
C ARG A 82 15.97 -10.63 -2.54
N ALA A 83 15.88 -10.58 -3.87
CA ALA A 83 16.65 -9.62 -4.66
C ALA A 83 16.28 -8.16 -4.32
N CYS A 84 14.99 -7.87 -4.10
CA CYS A 84 14.54 -6.56 -3.63
C CYS A 84 15.00 -6.27 -2.20
N LYS A 85 14.85 -7.23 -1.27
CA LYS A 85 15.25 -7.10 0.13
C LYS A 85 16.75 -6.88 0.31
N ARG A 86 17.60 -7.50 -0.50
CA ARG A 86 19.05 -7.22 -0.49
C ARG A 86 19.38 -5.76 -0.78
N ARG A 87 18.60 -5.10 -1.65
CA ARG A 87 18.74 -3.67 -1.95
C ARG A 87 18.06 -2.79 -0.90
N ARG A 88 17.01 -3.32 -0.25
CA ARG A 88 16.14 -2.61 0.70
C ARG A 88 15.85 -3.51 1.92
N PRO A 89 16.74 -3.52 2.93
CA PRO A 89 16.62 -4.41 4.10
C PRO A 89 15.36 -4.19 4.95
N ASP A 90 14.70 -3.04 4.77
CA ASP A 90 13.40 -2.67 5.33
C ASP A 90 12.21 -3.44 4.73
N THR A 91 12.44 -4.21 3.66
CA THR A 91 11.42 -5.03 2.98
C THR A 91 11.06 -6.28 3.80
N ALA A 92 9.76 -6.52 3.99
CA ALA A 92 9.21 -7.67 4.70
C ALA A 92 8.26 -8.48 3.80
N ALA A 93 8.07 -9.77 4.10
CA ALA A 93 7.09 -10.59 3.41
C ALA A 93 6.39 -11.59 4.32
N ALA A 94 5.10 -11.81 4.06
CA ALA A 94 4.34 -12.96 4.54
C ALA A 94 4.00 -13.86 3.35
N ILE A 95 4.08 -15.18 3.55
CA ILE A 95 3.77 -16.19 2.54
C ILE A 95 2.73 -17.13 3.12
N LEU A 96 1.54 -17.14 2.51
CA LEU A 96 0.44 -18.05 2.81
C LEU A 96 0.56 -19.29 1.90
N LEU A 97 0.82 -20.45 2.49
CA LEU A 97 1.05 -21.71 1.76
C LEU A 97 0.21 -22.84 2.34
N PRO A 98 -0.20 -23.83 1.53
CA PRO A 98 -0.63 -25.12 2.08
C PRO A 98 0.50 -25.74 2.91
N SER A 99 0.18 -26.33 4.07
CA SER A 99 1.18 -26.88 4.99
C SER A 99 2.07 -27.95 4.34
N PHE A 100 1.52 -28.77 3.44
CA PHE A 100 2.30 -29.76 2.68
C PHE A 100 3.31 -29.13 1.71
N VAL A 101 2.99 -27.96 1.13
CA VAL A 101 3.93 -27.19 0.32
C VAL A 101 5.00 -26.55 1.21
N GLY A 102 4.61 -26.03 2.38
CA GLY A 102 5.54 -25.49 3.38
C GLY A 102 6.65 -26.48 3.74
N LYS A 103 6.30 -27.76 3.96
CA LYS A 103 7.26 -28.84 4.22
C LYS A 103 8.24 -29.04 3.05
N GLN A 104 7.76 -29.01 1.81
CA GLN A 104 8.61 -29.13 0.61
C GLN A 104 9.51 -27.90 0.40
N CYS A 105 9.07 -26.73 0.89
CA CYS A 105 9.77 -25.46 0.76
C CYS A 105 10.75 -25.16 1.91
N GLY A 106 11.07 -26.10 2.80
CA GLY A 106 11.86 -25.82 4.00
C GLY A 106 13.14 -25.01 3.76
N LYS A 107 13.90 -25.34 2.70
CA LYS A 107 15.09 -24.57 2.29
C LYS A 107 14.76 -23.16 1.78
N LEU A 108 13.63 -23.00 1.08
CA LEU A 108 13.19 -21.71 0.57
C LEU A 108 12.66 -20.80 1.69
N LEU A 109 12.12 -21.37 2.77
CA LEU A 109 11.58 -20.65 3.93
C LEU A 109 12.62 -20.45 5.04
N ALA A 110 13.88 -20.84 4.82
CA ALA A 110 14.95 -20.63 5.78
C ALA A 110 15.08 -19.15 6.16
N GLY A 111 15.14 -18.89 7.48
CA GLY A 111 15.17 -17.54 8.08
C GLY A 111 13.79 -16.93 8.33
N MET A 112 12.70 -17.55 7.87
CA MET A 112 11.34 -17.08 8.10
C MET A 112 10.73 -17.79 9.33
N ARG A 113 9.85 -17.10 10.06
CA ARG A 113 9.12 -17.68 11.19
C ARG A 113 7.68 -18.01 10.79
N LYS A 114 7.16 -19.16 11.20
CA LYS A 114 5.72 -19.43 11.08
C LYS A 114 4.96 -18.59 12.10
N VAL A 115 4.04 -17.75 11.64
CA VAL A 115 3.26 -16.83 12.50
C VAL A 115 1.81 -17.26 12.70
N HIS A 116 1.27 -18.08 11.80
CA HIS A 116 -0.12 -18.52 11.90
C HIS A 116 -0.37 -19.85 11.15
N SER A 117 -1.46 -20.53 11.50
CA SER A 117 -1.94 -21.72 10.80
C SER A 117 -3.46 -21.72 10.73
N PHE A 118 -3.99 -21.80 9.51
CA PHE A 118 -5.42 -21.89 9.25
C PHE A 118 -5.82 -23.36 9.09
N PRO A 119 -6.84 -23.86 9.81
CA PRO A 119 -7.31 -25.22 9.66
C PRO A 119 -7.93 -25.48 8.28
N LYS A 120 -8.08 -26.76 7.93
CA LYS A 120 -8.90 -27.18 6.79
C LYS A 120 -10.32 -26.63 6.96
N GLY A 121 -10.90 -26.12 5.87
CA GLY A 121 -12.22 -25.50 5.84
C GLY A 121 -12.20 -23.98 6.02
N SER A 122 -11.06 -23.38 6.38
CA SER A 122 -10.96 -21.93 6.48
C SER A 122 -11.25 -21.23 5.16
N VAL A 123 -12.07 -20.18 5.22
CA VAL A 123 -12.36 -19.32 4.07
C VAL A 123 -11.30 -18.22 4.06
N LEU A 124 -10.38 -18.26 3.09
CA LEU A 124 -9.24 -17.35 3.05
C LEU A 124 -9.23 -16.40 1.85
N PHE A 125 -9.96 -16.73 0.79
CA PHE A 125 -9.80 -16.07 -0.50
C PHE A 125 -11.12 -15.55 -1.06
N ASN A 126 -11.04 -14.43 -1.75
CA ASN A 126 -12.00 -13.98 -2.74
C ASN A 126 -11.56 -14.45 -4.14
N GLY A 127 -12.54 -14.89 -4.92
CA GLY A 127 -12.43 -15.09 -6.36
C GLY A 127 -13.40 -14.19 -7.10
N LEU A 128 -13.44 -14.30 -8.42
CA LEU A 128 -14.39 -13.57 -9.26
C LEU A 128 -15.39 -14.55 -9.84
N SER A 129 -16.68 -14.24 -9.78
CA SER A 129 -17.69 -14.93 -10.57
C SER A 129 -17.51 -14.65 -12.07
N LEU A 130 -18.25 -15.37 -12.91
CA LEU A 130 -18.17 -15.22 -14.38
C LEU A 130 -18.53 -13.81 -14.87
N ASP A 131 -19.40 -13.11 -14.16
CA ASP A 131 -19.78 -11.71 -14.38
C ASP A 131 -18.72 -10.71 -13.86
N GLY A 132 -17.62 -11.18 -13.27
CA GLY A 132 -16.57 -10.36 -12.70
C GLY A 132 -16.85 -9.85 -11.29
N SER A 133 -17.97 -10.20 -10.67
CA SER A 133 -18.26 -9.76 -9.31
C SER A 133 -17.37 -10.48 -8.27
N PRO A 134 -16.96 -9.80 -7.17
CA PRO A 134 -16.33 -10.43 -6.02
C PRO A 134 -17.18 -11.57 -5.46
N LYS A 135 -16.62 -12.78 -5.35
CA LYS A 135 -17.28 -13.91 -4.71
C LYS A 135 -16.32 -14.61 -3.74
N VAL A 136 -16.78 -14.79 -2.51
CA VAL A 136 -16.03 -15.52 -1.49
C VAL A 136 -15.79 -16.96 -1.97
N SER A 137 -14.53 -17.40 -1.98
CA SER A 137 -14.18 -18.77 -2.37
C SER A 137 -14.61 -19.76 -1.28
N PRO A 138 -14.92 -21.02 -1.64
CA PRO A 138 -15.16 -22.05 -0.63
C PRO A 138 -13.94 -22.25 0.27
N GLY A 139 -14.20 -22.78 1.47
CA GLY A 139 -13.14 -23.10 2.43
C GLY A 139 -12.05 -24.01 1.84
N ILE A 140 -10.79 -23.76 2.19
CA ILE A 140 -9.66 -24.51 1.64
C ILE A 140 -9.70 -25.99 2.09
N PRO A 141 -9.40 -26.96 1.22
CA PRO A 141 -9.48 -28.39 1.57
C PRO A 141 -8.24 -28.91 2.33
N TYR A 142 -7.33 -28.01 2.71
CA TYR A 142 -6.06 -28.31 3.38
C TYR A 142 -5.81 -27.30 4.50
N THR A 143 -4.92 -27.64 5.43
CA THR A 143 -4.36 -26.66 6.38
C THR A 143 -3.42 -25.70 5.63
N ALA A 144 -3.50 -24.41 5.92
CA ALA A 144 -2.56 -23.42 5.42
C ALA A 144 -1.71 -22.84 6.55
N GLU A 145 -0.50 -22.40 6.23
CA GLU A 145 0.44 -21.78 7.16
C GLU A 145 0.88 -20.43 6.61
N VAL A 146 1.11 -19.48 7.52
CA VAL A 146 1.69 -18.18 7.18
C VAL A 146 3.10 -18.12 7.72
N TRP A 147 4.05 -17.93 6.82
CA TRP A 147 5.47 -17.76 7.10
C TRP A 147 5.83 -16.30 6.91
N PHE A 148 6.50 -15.69 7.88
CA PHE A 148 6.85 -14.29 7.87
C PHE A 148 8.37 -14.09 7.92
N ASP A 149 8.87 -13.30 7.00
CA ASP A 149 10.24 -12.81 6.95
C ASP A 149 10.24 -11.34 7.37
N PRO A 150 10.62 -11.01 8.62
CA PRO A 150 10.68 -9.63 9.08
C PRO A 150 11.77 -8.85 8.34
N PRO A 151 11.76 -7.50 8.38
CA PRO A 151 12.90 -6.71 7.92
C PRO A 151 14.20 -7.17 8.59
N THR A 152 15.31 -7.19 7.85
CA THR A 152 16.61 -7.61 8.39
C THR A 152 17.24 -6.52 9.26
N THR A 153 16.84 -5.27 9.07
CA THR A 153 17.22 -4.21 10.00
C THR A 153 16.48 -4.44 11.32
N ALA A 154 17.18 -5.02 12.29
CA ALA A 154 16.73 -5.03 13.68
C ALA A 154 16.35 -3.60 14.06
N ALA A 155 15.21 -3.45 14.72
CA ALA A 155 14.75 -2.18 15.22
C ALA A 155 15.89 -1.48 15.97
N VAL A 156 16.30 -0.33 15.45
CA VAL A 156 16.53 0.80 16.34
C VAL A 156 15.32 1.70 16.12
N ALA A 157 14.25 1.41 16.87
CA ALA A 157 13.24 2.41 17.20
C ALA A 157 13.81 3.38 18.24
N SER A 158 15.02 3.89 17.98
CA SER A 158 15.42 5.23 18.36
C SER A 158 15.67 5.90 17.03
N PHE A 159 14.72 6.72 16.57
CA PHE A 159 15.13 7.80 15.70
C PHE A 159 16.24 8.52 16.48
N PRO A 160 17.49 8.58 16.00
CA PRO A 160 18.37 9.64 16.47
C PRO A 160 17.60 10.93 16.18
N PRO A 161 17.46 11.86 17.14
CA PRO A 161 17.07 13.20 16.74
C PRO A 161 18.16 13.67 15.76
N CYS A 162 17.74 13.87 14.51
CA CYS A 162 18.46 14.55 13.42
C CYS A 162 19.50 13.74 12.62
N ALA A 163 19.51 14.02 11.31
CA ALA A 163 20.65 14.11 10.37
C ALA A 163 20.46 13.44 9.00
N SER A 164 19.23 13.20 8.57
CA SER A 164 18.91 13.34 7.13
C SER A 164 17.68 14.22 7.04
N ALA A 165 17.84 15.48 7.46
CA ALA A 165 16.85 16.51 7.17
C ALA A 165 16.81 16.64 5.66
N LEU A 166 15.79 16.04 5.05
CA LEU A 166 15.46 16.34 3.67
C LEU A 166 14.96 17.79 3.68
N VAL A 167 15.83 18.71 3.29
CA VAL A 167 15.41 20.09 3.04
C VAL A 167 14.80 20.10 1.64
N LEU A 168 13.47 20.14 1.58
CA LEU A 168 12.78 20.49 0.35
C LEU A 168 12.72 22.02 0.32
N PRO A 169 13.28 22.67 -0.70
CA PRO A 169 13.11 24.11 -0.83
C PRO A 169 11.62 24.38 -1.02
N ILE A 170 11.05 25.15 -0.09
CA ILE A 170 9.73 25.73 -0.26
C ILE A 170 9.90 26.88 -1.24
N ALA A 171 9.20 26.84 -2.38
CA ALA A 171 9.27 27.92 -3.33
C ALA A 171 8.66 29.18 -2.70
N ALA A 172 9.48 30.20 -2.46
CA ALA A 172 9.03 31.51 -1.99
C ALA A 172 8.54 32.35 -3.17
N ALA A 173 7.26 32.70 -3.19
CA ALA A 173 6.74 33.74 -4.08
C ALA A 173 6.98 35.12 -3.47
N LEU A 174 7.56 36.02 -4.26
CA LEU A 174 7.84 37.41 -3.88
C LEU A 174 6.54 38.17 -3.55
N ALA A 175 6.55 38.83 -2.37
CA ALA A 175 5.61 39.86 -1.91
C ALA A 175 4.10 39.58 -2.12
N GLY A 176 3.49 38.82 -1.20
CA GLY A 176 2.02 38.66 -1.16
C GLY A 176 1.44 37.49 -0.36
N GLY A 177 2.17 36.90 0.59
CA GLY A 177 1.74 35.69 1.31
C GLY A 177 1.99 34.43 0.49
N SER A 178 3.21 33.90 0.58
CA SER A 178 3.60 32.70 -0.15
C SER A 178 3.01 31.46 0.52
N LEU A 179 2.27 30.65 -0.24
CA LEU A 179 1.86 29.32 0.21
C LEU A 179 3.10 28.40 0.26
N PRO A 180 3.28 27.58 1.31
CA PRO A 180 4.41 26.68 1.43
C PRO A 180 4.28 25.48 0.49
N ILE A 181 4.79 25.62 -0.74
CA ILE A 181 4.70 24.59 -1.78
C ILE A 181 6.04 23.86 -1.92
N VAL A 182 5.96 22.54 -1.92
CA VAL A 182 7.09 21.64 -2.23
C VAL A 182 6.77 20.79 -3.45
N THR A 183 7.77 20.55 -4.30
CA THR A 183 7.63 19.64 -5.44
C THR A 183 7.86 18.19 -4.99
N VAL A 184 6.88 17.34 -5.22
CA VAL A 184 6.97 15.89 -5.01
C VAL A 184 6.64 15.15 -6.32
N HIS A 185 6.95 13.86 -6.41
CA HIS A 185 6.64 13.07 -7.61
C HIS A 185 5.63 11.97 -7.31
N ALA A 186 4.54 11.92 -8.06
CA ALA A 186 3.58 10.83 -8.04
C ALA A 186 3.72 10.00 -9.33
N ALA A 187 4.09 8.72 -9.22
CA ALA A 187 4.36 7.87 -10.40
C ALA A 187 5.36 8.49 -11.41
N GLY A 188 6.34 9.26 -10.93
CA GLY A 188 7.31 9.97 -11.77
C GLY A 188 6.83 11.31 -12.32
N LEU A 189 5.56 11.67 -12.13
CA LEU A 189 5.02 12.98 -12.48
C LEU A 189 5.33 13.98 -11.36
N PRO A 190 6.06 15.09 -11.62
CA PRO A 190 6.20 16.17 -10.65
C PRO A 190 4.85 16.84 -10.39
N ILE A 191 4.53 17.04 -9.12
CA ILE A 191 3.32 17.70 -8.65
C ILE A 191 3.69 18.69 -7.53
N ASN A 192 2.97 19.80 -7.46
CA ASN A 192 3.07 20.75 -6.37
C ASN A 192 2.22 20.26 -5.20
N ALA A 193 2.85 20.10 -4.04
CA ALA A 193 2.19 19.78 -2.78
C ALA A 193 2.23 21.00 -1.85
N LEU A 194 1.06 21.44 -1.40
CA LEU A 194 0.93 22.44 -0.35
C LEU A 194 1.20 21.77 1.00
N VAL A 195 2.15 22.29 1.78
CA VAL A 195 2.43 21.85 3.14
C VAL A 195 1.48 22.59 4.10
N ASP A 196 0.47 21.90 4.62
CA ASP A 196 -0.58 22.54 5.42
C ASP A 196 -0.71 21.85 6.79
N THR A 197 -0.16 22.47 7.82
CA THR A 197 -0.27 21.99 9.20
C THR A 197 -1.69 22.18 9.77
N GLY A 198 -2.52 23.05 9.17
CA GLY A 198 -3.92 23.24 9.53
C GLY A 198 -4.85 22.16 8.97
N ALA A 199 -4.43 21.50 7.89
CA ALA A 199 -5.16 20.36 7.32
C ALA A 199 -4.91 19.09 8.16
N SER A 200 -5.96 18.56 8.80
CA SER A 200 -5.81 17.34 9.62
C SER A 200 -5.45 16.09 8.79
N HIS A 201 -5.78 16.09 7.50
CA HIS A 201 -5.57 14.96 6.59
C HIS A 201 -4.91 15.43 5.29
N ASP A 202 -4.43 14.46 4.51
CA ASP A 202 -3.95 14.73 3.17
C ASP A 202 -5.11 14.80 2.18
N PHE A 203 -4.98 15.66 1.17
CA PHE A 203 -5.97 15.82 0.11
C PHE A 203 -5.30 15.80 -1.27
N VAL A 204 -6.03 15.33 -2.28
CA VAL A 204 -5.57 15.29 -3.67
C VAL A 204 -6.68 15.74 -4.59
N SER A 205 -6.32 16.45 -5.66
CA SER A 205 -7.31 16.88 -6.65
C SER A 205 -7.82 15.70 -7.48
N GLU A 206 -9.11 15.74 -7.83
CA GLU A 206 -9.72 14.75 -8.73
C GLU A 206 -9.00 14.72 -10.10
N GLU A 207 -8.56 15.88 -10.59
CA GLU A 207 -7.79 16.00 -11.83
C GLU A 207 -6.50 15.16 -11.79
N LEU A 208 -5.72 15.27 -10.70
CA LEU A 208 -4.49 14.50 -10.57
C LEU A 208 -4.79 12.99 -10.46
N VAL A 209 -5.85 12.62 -9.74
CA VAL A 209 -6.30 11.22 -9.66
C VAL A 209 -6.65 10.66 -11.04
N LYS A 210 -7.42 11.41 -11.83
CA LYS A 210 -7.77 11.05 -13.23
C LYS A 210 -6.52 10.94 -14.11
N ARG A 211 -5.60 11.91 -14.00
CA ARG A 211 -4.34 11.93 -14.76
C ARG A 211 -3.44 10.74 -14.44
N LEU A 212 -3.45 10.27 -13.20
CA LEU A 212 -2.70 9.09 -12.78
C LEU A 212 -3.43 7.76 -13.06
N GLY A 213 -4.68 7.80 -13.56
CA GLY A 213 -5.50 6.62 -13.82
C GLY A 213 -5.86 5.85 -12.53
N LEU A 214 -5.99 6.55 -11.41
CA LEU A 214 -6.29 5.93 -10.12
C LEU A 214 -7.80 5.77 -9.91
N THR A 215 -8.18 4.65 -9.27
CA THR A 215 -9.57 4.38 -8.90
C THR A 215 -9.88 4.97 -7.53
N VAL A 216 -10.93 5.80 -7.46
CA VAL A 216 -11.42 6.40 -6.20
C VAL A 216 -12.24 5.37 -5.43
N ARG A 217 -11.94 5.20 -4.13
CA ARG A 217 -12.68 4.32 -3.22
C ARG A 217 -13.70 5.12 -2.42
N SER A 218 -14.85 4.53 -2.15
CA SER A 218 -15.84 5.11 -1.23
C SER A 218 -15.24 5.27 0.16
N THR A 219 -15.58 6.35 0.84
CA THR A 219 -15.19 6.61 2.21
C THR A 219 -16.40 7.01 3.05
N SER A 220 -16.33 6.81 4.37
CA SER A 220 -17.40 7.20 5.29
C SER A 220 -17.50 8.71 5.48
N TRP A 221 -16.49 9.46 5.02
CA TRP A 221 -16.44 10.91 5.11
C TRP A 221 -17.08 11.53 3.88
N SER A 222 -18.09 12.38 4.08
CA SER A 222 -18.80 13.04 2.98
C SER A 222 -18.30 14.45 2.68
N HIS A 223 -17.67 15.11 3.65
CA HIS A 223 -17.22 16.50 3.51
C HIS A 223 -16.01 16.83 4.39
N VAL A 224 -15.29 17.87 3.99
CA VAL A 224 -14.23 18.54 4.76
C VAL A 224 -14.65 19.97 5.04
N SER A 225 -14.27 20.50 6.20
CA SER A 225 -14.41 21.93 6.52
C SER A 225 -13.14 22.66 6.09
N LEU A 226 -13.31 23.72 5.32
CA LEU A 226 -12.23 24.56 4.81
C LEU A 226 -11.88 25.65 5.81
N ALA A 227 -10.72 26.29 5.64
CA ALA A 227 -10.24 27.35 6.52
C ALA A 227 -11.15 28.59 6.54
N ASP A 228 -11.94 28.81 5.48
CA ASP A 228 -12.93 29.89 5.38
C ASP A 228 -14.29 29.54 6.06
N GLY A 229 -14.38 28.37 6.70
CA GLY A 229 -15.62 27.84 7.28
C GLY A 229 -16.55 27.19 6.25
N GLY A 230 -16.18 27.18 4.98
CA GLY A 230 -16.86 26.50 3.90
C GLY A 230 -16.80 24.97 4.04
N ARG A 231 -17.62 24.28 3.27
CA ARG A 231 -17.61 22.82 3.18
C ARG A 231 -17.39 22.37 1.75
N GLN A 232 -16.51 21.39 1.58
CA GLN A 232 -16.27 20.75 0.30
C GLN A 232 -16.57 19.26 0.38
N SER A 233 -17.24 18.73 -0.63
CA SER A 233 -17.56 17.29 -0.68
C SER A 233 -16.31 16.45 -0.92
N ILE A 234 -16.21 15.34 -0.21
CA ILE A 234 -15.17 14.33 -0.43
C ILE A 234 -15.70 13.31 -1.44
N LEU A 235 -14.99 13.16 -2.56
CA LEU A 235 -15.37 12.21 -3.62
C LEU A 235 -15.00 10.77 -3.26
N GLY A 236 -14.05 10.60 -2.33
CA GLY A 236 -13.59 9.32 -1.87
C GLY A 236 -12.14 9.40 -1.37
N GLN A 237 -11.44 8.28 -1.45
CA GLN A 237 -10.05 8.17 -1.03
C GLN A 237 -9.25 7.37 -2.06
N VAL A 238 -7.97 7.70 -2.23
CA VAL A 238 -7.04 6.94 -3.06
C VAL A 238 -5.78 6.60 -2.26
N ASN A 239 -5.01 5.64 -2.75
CA ASN A 239 -3.65 5.39 -2.25
C ASN A 239 -2.66 5.98 -3.24
N LEU A 240 -1.73 6.79 -2.74
CA LEU A 240 -0.74 7.48 -3.54
C LEU A 240 0.66 7.20 -2.99
N ARG A 241 1.62 7.08 -3.90
CA ARG A 241 3.04 7.12 -3.56
C ARG A 241 3.61 8.44 -4.00
N LEU A 242 4.21 9.15 -3.05
CA LEU A 242 4.94 10.38 -3.33
C LEU A 242 6.43 10.13 -3.16
N VAL A 243 7.23 10.75 -4.01
CA VAL A 243 8.68 10.81 -3.88
C VAL A 243 9.09 12.26 -3.68
N ALA A 244 9.68 12.56 -2.53
CA ALA A 244 10.16 13.87 -2.17
C ALA A 244 11.68 13.76 -1.92
N GLY A 245 12.49 14.11 -2.91
CA GLY A 245 13.92 13.78 -2.91
C GLY A 245 14.16 12.27 -2.69
N PRO A 246 15.06 11.84 -1.77
CA PRO A 246 15.22 10.43 -1.38
C PRO A 246 14.03 9.82 -0.63
N LEU A 247 13.12 10.63 -0.08
CA LEU A 247 12.01 10.15 0.74
C LEU A 247 10.89 9.59 -0.14
N ARG A 248 10.33 8.45 0.27
CA ARG A 248 9.18 7.83 -0.39
C ARG A 248 8.05 7.72 0.62
N LEU A 249 6.96 8.42 0.34
CA LEU A 249 5.77 8.46 1.17
C LEU A 249 4.72 7.52 0.61
N SER A 250 4.04 6.78 1.50
CA SER A 250 2.81 6.05 1.16
C SER A 250 1.67 6.66 1.95
N VAL A 251 0.76 7.29 1.22
CA VAL A 251 -0.28 8.18 1.76
C VAL A 251 -1.64 7.78 1.20
N SER A 252 -2.70 8.08 1.95
CA SER A 252 -4.07 7.75 1.58
C SER A 252 -4.92 9.03 1.58
N PRO A 253 -4.67 9.97 0.65
CA PRO A 253 -5.35 11.26 0.63
C PRO A 253 -6.84 11.12 0.29
N TYR A 254 -7.64 12.03 0.83
CA TYR A 254 -9.02 12.22 0.39
C TYR A 254 -9.06 12.96 -0.94
N VAL A 255 -10.00 12.58 -1.80
CA VAL A 255 -10.14 13.19 -3.13
C VAL A 255 -11.14 14.33 -3.05
N LEU A 256 -10.69 15.53 -3.42
CA LEU A 256 -11.54 16.72 -3.54
C LEU A 256 -11.77 17.08 -5.01
N PRO A 257 -12.95 17.61 -5.39
CA PRO A 257 -13.24 18.01 -6.76
C PRO A 257 -12.22 19.01 -7.33
N ALA A 258 -11.78 19.94 -6.48
CA ALA A 258 -10.77 20.94 -6.80
C ALA A 258 -9.95 21.25 -5.54
N LEU A 259 -8.69 21.61 -5.75
CA LEU A 259 -7.83 22.22 -4.72
C LEU A 259 -7.54 23.66 -5.13
N THR A 260 -6.50 24.28 -4.56
CA THR A 260 -6.02 25.57 -5.02
C THR A 260 -5.30 25.43 -6.37
N ASP A 261 -5.31 26.48 -7.19
CA ASP A 261 -4.60 26.49 -8.49
C ASP A 261 -3.09 26.26 -8.35
N ALA A 262 -2.55 26.50 -7.15
CA ALA A 262 -1.14 26.39 -6.86
C ALA A 262 -0.68 24.97 -6.52
N ALA A 263 -1.59 24.08 -6.09
CA ALA A 263 -1.24 22.75 -5.60
C ALA A 263 -2.24 21.65 -6.00
N ALA A 264 -1.72 20.53 -6.50
CA ALA A 264 -2.50 19.34 -6.83
C ALA A 264 -2.62 18.35 -5.66
N TYR A 265 -1.92 18.64 -4.56
CA TYR A 265 -1.88 17.82 -3.35
C TYR A 265 -1.76 18.70 -2.11
N ILE A 266 -2.42 18.34 -1.01
CA ILE A 266 -2.23 18.91 0.32
C ILE A 266 -1.58 17.85 1.19
N LEU A 267 -0.40 18.17 1.73
CA LEU A 267 0.34 17.37 2.67
C LEU A 267 -0.02 17.86 4.07
N GLY A 268 -0.96 17.16 4.70
CA GLY A 268 -1.57 17.54 5.96
C GLY A 268 -0.80 17.06 7.18
N ALA A 269 -1.26 17.48 8.36
CA ALA A 269 -0.71 17.12 9.66
C ALA A 269 -0.54 15.60 9.83
N SER A 270 -1.50 14.79 9.36
CA SER A 270 -1.41 13.32 9.47
C SER A 270 -0.15 12.71 8.85
N THR A 271 0.33 13.27 7.75
CA THR A 271 1.57 12.82 7.09
C THR A 271 2.78 13.52 7.69
N LEU A 272 2.69 14.82 7.98
CA LEU A 272 3.78 15.57 8.63
C LEU A 272 4.20 14.92 9.96
N GLU A 273 3.24 14.63 10.84
CA GLU A 273 3.48 13.99 12.13
C GLU A 273 4.02 12.57 11.97
N ARG A 274 3.42 11.77 11.07
CA ARG A 274 3.83 10.38 10.81
C ARG A 274 5.31 10.29 10.43
N TYR A 275 5.81 11.28 9.70
CA TYR A 275 7.19 11.31 9.22
C TYR A 275 8.08 12.26 10.02
N ALA A 276 7.60 12.79 11.16
CA ALA A 276 8.30 13.75 12.02
C ALA A 276 8.88 14.93 11.21
N ALA A 277 8.08 15.44 10.28
CA ALA A 277 8.47 16.55 9.42
C ALA A 277 8.58 17.84 10.25
N CYS A 278 9.66 18.59 10.01
CA CYS A 278 9.81 19.97 10.49
C CYS A 278 9.54 20.91 9.32
N VAL A 279 8.64 21.88 9.51
CA VAL A 279 8.39 22.94 8.53
C VAL A 279 9.11 24.19 9.03
N ASP A 280 10.17 24.56 8.33
CA ASP A 280 10.97 25.74 8.62
C ASP A 280 10.73 26.79 7.52
N PHE A 281 10.31 27.98 7.92
CA PHE A 281 10.01 29.08 7.01
C PHE A 281 11.19 30.04 6.83
N GLY A 282 12.33 29.78 7.49
CA GLY A 282 13.48 30.68 7.56
C GLY A 282 13.44 31.60 8.77
#